data_AF-A0A9P7BBT7-F1
#
_entry.id   AF-A0A9P7BBT7-F1
#
_cell.length_a   1.000
_cell.length_b   1.000
_cell.length_c   1.000
_cell.angle_alpha   90.00
_cell.angle_beta   90.00
_cell.angle_gamma   90.00
#
_symmetry.space_group_name_H-M   'P 1'
#
loop_
_entity.id
_entity.type
_entity.pdbx_description
1 polymer ?
#
loop_
_entity_poly.entity_id
_entity_poly.type
_entity_poly.pdbx_seq_one_letter_code
_entity_poly.pdbx_strand_id
1 'polypeptide(L)'
;MEQKKQLFEIYSPCINQTSYFETIIILRFTVMNEKELTARAPRLFLESNLNFPNSDRTVTEVTVTRARCIDPTLLDSFLRTMRHGSDDIVKQRINNATEKGSTLTAKNEKCGDYVRSELYPNWIERSKVIDFCKREADEMKQELDEKYKNGTVNSHEPQLNTRLDPYAERDWKFEQEAKYRQWKGICSWVQNNLQIESILRTTSESILNTKCDANQKYLDDFTEYSKHIQQSKESNLQAADSS
;
A
#
# COMPACT_ATOMS: atom_id res chain seq x y z
N MET A 1 8.54 37.92 13.87
CA MET A 1 8.28 37.25 12.58
C MET A 1 8.52 35.78 12.81
N GLU A 2 7.42 35.10 13.07
CA GLU A 2 7.28 33.73 13.55
C GLU A 2 7.14 32.80 12.34
N GLN A 3 7.99 31.78 12.20
CA GLN A 3 7.63 30.55 11.48
C GLN A 3 8.35 29.36 12.13
N LYS A 4 7.75 28.82 13.19
CA LYS A 4 8.08 27.48 13.69
C LYS A 4 7.42 26.46 12.76
N LYS A 5 8.24 25.76 11.97
CA LYS A 5 7.85 24.50 11.31
C LYS A 5 7.54 23.47 12.40
N GLN A 6 6.25 23.22 12.66
CA GLN A 6 5.81 22.04 13.40
C GLN A 6 5.95 20.82 12.48
N LEU A 7 6.99 20.01 12.72
CA LEU A 7 7.06 18.64 12.23
C LEU A 7 6.10 17.81 13.10
N PHE A 8 4.90 17.57 12.61
CA PHE A 8 4.02 16.53 13.16
C PHE A 8 4.63 15.17 12.82
N GLU A 9 5.13 14.45 13.83
CA GLU A 9 5.27 13.00 13.74
C GLU A 9 3.87 12.39 13.72
N ILE A 10 3.39 12.02 12.53
CA ILE A 10 2.14 11.27 12.38
C ILE A 10 2.42 9.85 12.85
N TYR A 11 2.17 9.60 14.14
CA TYR A 11 2.09 8.25 14.70
C TYR A 11 0.92 7.54 14.02
N SER A 12 1.18 6.47 13.27
CA SER A 12 0.09 5.73 12.61
C SER A 12 -0.55 4.78 13.64
N PRO A 13 -1.82 5.01 14.04
CA PRO A 13 -2.52 4.20 15.04
C PRO A 13 -2.77 2.74 14.59
N CYS A 14 -2.55 2.42 13.31
CA CYS A 14 -2.61 1.06 12.79
C CYS A 14 -1.34 0.23 13.04
N ILE A 15 -0.31 0.71 13.76
CA ILE A 15 0.89 -0.08 14.08
C ILE A 15 0.96 -0.30 15.60
N ASN A 16 0.73 -1.53 16.06
CA ASN A 16 1.03 -1.90 17.45
C ASN A 16 2.55 -1.95 17.64
N GLN A 17 3.07 -1.26 18.66
CA GLN A 17 4.51 -1.11 18.97
C GLN A 17 5.27 -2.42 19.34
N THR A 18 4.69 -3.61 19.18
CA THR A 18 5.31 -4.86 19.67
C THR A 18 6.06 -5.69 18.62
N SER A 19 6.24 -5.20 17.40
CA SER A 19 7.07 -5.87 16.38
C SER A 19 8.46 -5.24 16.31
N TYR A 20 9.35 -5.64 17.22
CA TYR A 20 10.79 -5.53 16.98
C TYR A 20 11.13 -6.47 15.81
N PHE A 21 11.38 -5.90 14.64
CA PHE A 21 12.44 -6.24 13.68
C PHE A 21 12.11 -5.56 12.34
N GLU A 22 13.15 -4.90 11.82
CA GLU A 22 13.27 -4.27 10.51
C GLU A 22 12.53 -2.94 10.27
N THR A 23 13.33 -1.98 9.83
CA THR A 23 12.97 -0.65 9.34
C THR A 23 12.05 -0.79 8.12
N ILE A 24 10.77 -1.06 8.33
CA ILE A 24 9.75 -0.83 7.31
C ILE A 24 9.63 0.68 7.16
N ILE A 25 10.37 1.23 6.19
CA ILE A 25 10.32 2.65 5.84
C ILE A 25 8.92 2.92 5.32
N ILE A 26 8.12 3.57 6.15
CA ILE A 26 6.86 4.21 5.76
C ILE A 26 7.22 5.28 4.74
N LEU A 27 6.97 5.00 3.46
CA LEU A 27 7.04 6.01 2.41
C LEU A 27 6.02 7.10 2.78
N ARG A 28 6.53 8.27 3.20
CA ARG A 28 5.70 9.47 3.38
C ARG A 28 5.25 9.93 2.00
N PHE A 29 4.06 9.52 1.61
CA PHE A 29 3.32 10.22 0.56
C PHE A 29 2.91 11.58 1.14
N THR A 30 3.33 12.65 0.46
CA THR A 30 2.88 14.02 0.69
C THR A 30 1.35 14.06 0.60
N VAL A 31 0.73 14.94 1.40
CA VAL A 31 -0.72 15.07 1.57
C VAL A 31 -1.38 15.36 0.21
N MET A 32 -1.81 14.30 -0.46
CA MET A 32 -2.77 14.37 -1.55
C MET A 32 -4.12 14.04 -0.96
N ASN A 33 -4.97 15.06 -0.86
CA ASN A 33 -6.38 14.98 -0.45
C ASN A 33 -7.22 14.36 -1.58
N GLU A 34 -6.74 13.24 -2.13
CA GLU A 34 -7.41 12.49 -3.18
C GLU A 34 -8.31 11.46 -2.51
N LYS A 35 -9.63 11.60 -2.72
CA LYS A 35 -10.65 10.67 -2.20
C LYS A 35 -10.65 9.31 -2.90
N GLU A 36 -9.88 9.20 -3.97
CA GLU A 36 -9.75 8.00 -4.77
C GLU A 36 -8.33 7.88 -5.31
N LEU A 37 -7.82 6.65 -5.37
CA LEU A 37 -6.55 6.32 -6.01
C LEU A 37 -6.81 5.27 -7.08
N THR A 38 -6.35 5.53 -8.29
CA THR A 38 -6.40 4.53 -9.35
C THR A 38 -5.07 3.81 -9.46
N ALA A 39 -5.04 2.53 -9.09
CA ALA A 39 -3.87 1.68 -9.18
C ALA A 39 -3.95 0.79 -10.42
N ARG A 40 -2.83 0.65 -11.14
CA ARG A 40 -2.75 -0.11 -12.38
C ARG A 40 -1.77 -1.26 -12.27
N ALA A 41 -2.24 -2.43 -12.66
CA ALA A 41 -1.43 -3.61 -12.89
C ALA A 41 -0.74 -3.48 -14.26
N PRO A 42 0.60 -3.61 -14.35
CA PRO A 42 1.30 -3.71 -15.62
C PRO A 42 0.74 -4.86 -16.46
N ARG A 43 0.53 -4.64 -17.76
CA ARG A 43 -0.10 -5.63 -18.66
C ARG A 43 0.72 -6.92 -18.89
N LEU A 44 1.94 -7.01 -18.36
CA LEU A 44 2.90 -8.09 -18.62
C LEU A 44 2.60 -9.42 -17.91
N PHE A 45 1.45 -9.51 -17.21
CA PHE A 45 1.06 -10.69 -16.45
C PHE A 45 0.54 -11.87 -17.27
N LEU A 46 0.29 -11.69 -18.56
CA LEU A 46 -0.13 -12.76 -19.45
C LEU A 46 1.07 -13.23 -20.28
N GLU A 47 1.47 -14.49 -20.09
CA GLU A 47 2.25 -15.21 -21.08
C GLU A 47 1.53 -15.05 -22.43
N SER A 48 2.17 -14.37 -23.39
CA SER A 48 1.60 -14.10 -24.72
C SER A 48 1.29 -15.37 -25.53
N ASN A 49 1.56 -16.55 -24.96
CA ASN A 49 1.46 -17.86 -25.60
C ASN A 49 0.35 -18.75 -25.01
N LEU A 50 -0.32 -18.34 -23.93
CA LEU A 50 -1.41 -19.11 -23.34
C LEU A 50 -2.76 -18.42 -23.61
N ASN A 51 -3.40 -18.84 -24.70
CA ASN A 51 -4.70 -18.33 -25.11
C ASN A 51 -5.81 -19.11 -24.37
N PHE A 52 -6.29 -18.58 -23.25
CA PHE A 52 -7.36 -19.22 -22.48
C PHE A 52 -8.74 -18.73 -22.94
N PRO A 53 -9.61 -19.62 -23.48
CA PRO A 53 -10.98 -19.27 -23.87
C PRO A 53 -11.83 -19.19 -22.58
N ASN A 54 -11.93 -17.98 -22.00
CA ASN A 54 -12.56 -17.58 -20.72
C ASN A 54 -11.58 -17.20 -19.60
N SER A 55 -10.62 -16.31 -19.87
CA SER A 55 -10.01 -15.52 -18.78
C SER A 55 -10.88 -14.29 -18.49
N ASP A 56 -11.91 -14.50 -17.66
CA ASP A 56 -12.80 -13.45 -17.18
C ASP A 56 -11.98 -12.39 -16.41
N ARG A 57 -11.89 -11.19 -17.00
CA ARG A 57 -11.43 -9.91 -16.41
C ARG A 57 -10.12 -9.99 -15.63
N THR A 58 -8.99 -9.87 -16.33
CA THR A 58 -7.79 -9.31 -15.71
C THR A 58 -8.12 -7.89 -15.22
N VAL A 59 -8.30 -7.73 -13.90
CA VAL A 59 -8.44 -6.40 -13.27
C VAL A 59 -7.09 -5.70 -13.43
N THR A 60 -6.90 -5.06 -14.58
CA THR A 60 -5.70 -4.30 -14.93
C THR A 60 -5.65 -2.96 -14.22
N GLU A 61 -6.77 -2.53 -13.67
CA GLU A 61 -6.93 -1.27 -12.96
C GLU A 61 -7.95 -1.42 -11.85
N VAL A 62 -7.67 -0.84 -10.68
CA VAL A 62 -8.60 -0.78 -9.56
C VAL A 62 -8.64 0.65 -9.01
N THR A 63 -9.84 1.16 -8.81
CA THR A 63 -10.06 2.41 -8.08
C THR A 63 -10.22 2.09 -6.61
N VAL A 64 -9.26 2.55 -5.82
CA VAL A 64 -9.21 2.43 -4.37
C VAL A 64 -9.94 3.62 -3.76
N THR A 65 -10.88 3.34 -2.86
CA THR A 65 -11.64 4.34 -2.09
C THR A 65 -11.76 3.86 -0.65
N ARG A 66 -12.15 4.74 0.28
CA ARG A 66 -12.41 4.35 1.68
C ARG A 66 -13.35 3.14 1.79
N ALA A 67 -14.41 3.11 0.99
CA ALA A 67 -15.37 2.00 0.98
C ALA A 67 -14.71 0.67 0.58
N ARG A 68 -13.74 0.71 -0.35
CA ARG A 68 -12.94 -0.46 -0.75
C ARG A 68 -11.90 -0.85 0.29
N CYS A 69 -11.48 0.05 1.17
CA CYS A 69 -10.64 -0.32 2.31
C CYS A 69 -11.46 -0.99 3.42
N ILE A 70 -12.73 -0.58 3.62
CA ILE A 70 -13.66 -1.22 4.57
C ILE A 70 -14.04 -2.63 4.11
N ASP A 71 -14.33 -2.81 2.82
CA ASP A 71 -14.52 -4.13 2.19
C ASP A 71 -13.40 -4.38 1.16
N PRO A 72 -12.28 -4.99 1.59
CA PRO A 72 -11.09 -5.15 0.77
C PRO A 72 -11.15 -6.33 -0.21
N THR A 73 -12.28 -7.01 -0.36
CA THR A 73 -12.38 -8.23 -1.21
C THR A 73 -11.83 -8.03 -2.63
N LEU A 74 -12.11 -6.88 -3.25
CA LEU A 74 -11.58 -6.54 -4.57
C LEU A 74 -10.08 -6.21 -4.54
N LEU A 75 -9.63 -5.50 -3.50
CA LEU A 75 -8.22 -5.15 -3.31
C LEU A 75 -7.38 -6.41 -3.08
N ASP A 76 -7.88 -7.37 -2.31
CA ASP A 76 -7.23 -8.66 -2.09
C ASP A 76 -7.07 -9.44 -3.40
N SER A 77 -8.13 -9.50 -4.21
CA SER A 77 -8.07 -10.15 -5.52
C SER A 77 -7.03 -9.47 -6.42
N PHE A 78 -7.05 -8.14 -6.47
CA PHE A 78 -6.09 -7.34 -7.25
C PHE A 78 -4.64 -7.56 -6.79
N LEU A 79 -4.36 -7.42 -5.49
CA LEU A 79 -3.01 -7.61 -4.94
C LEU A 79 -2.53 -9.04 -5.14
N ARG A 80 -3.39 -10.05 -4.96
CA ARG A 80 -3.07 -11.45 -5.24
C ARG A 80 -2.67 -11.66 -6.71
N THR A 81 -3.43 -11.11 -7.65
CA THR A 81 -3.10 -11.19 -9.08
C THR A 81 -1.75 -10.51 -9.38
N MET A 82 -1.49 -9.33 -8.81
CA MET A 82 -0.21 -8.64 -9.01
C MET A 82 0.97 -9.42 -8.43
N ARG A 83 0.83 -10.04 -7.25
CA ARG A 83 1.86 -10.89 -6.62
C ARG A 83 2.16 -12.11 -7.48
N HIS A 84 1.11 -12.80 -7.94
CA HIS A 84 1.26 -13.99 -8.77
C HIS A 84 2.01 -13.68 -10.08
N GLY A 85 1.66 -12.58 -10.72
CA GLY A 85 2.26 -12.24 -11.99
C GLY A 85 3.63 -11.55 -11.88
N SER A 86 4.09 -11.15 -10.70
CA SER A 86 5.41 -10.51 -10.52
C SER A 86 6.37 -11.37 -9.71
N ASP A 87 6.03 -11.69 -8.46
CA ASP A 87 6.93 -12.36 -7.50
C ASP A 87 7.03 -13.88 -7.72
N ASP A 88 5.90 -14.57 -7.98
CA ASP A 88 5.92 -16.03 -8.13
C ASP A 88 6.73 -16.48 -9.37
N ILE A 89 6.80 -15.61 -10.39
CA ILE A 89 7.48 -15.89 -11.65
C ILE A 89 8.89 -15.30 -11.73
N VAL A 90 9.42 -14.68 -10.68
CA VAL A 90 10.76 -14.05 -10.68
C VAL A 90 11.83 -15.02 -11.17
N LYS A 91 11.82 -16.26 -10.68
CA LYS A 91 12.79 -17.30 -11.09
C LYS A 91 12.69 -17.59 -12.59
N GLN A 92 11.48 -17.74 -13.12
CA GLN A 92 11.24 -18.03 -14.54
C GLN A 92 11.67 -16.85 -15.41
N ARG A 93 11.31 -15.62 -15.03
CA ARG A 93 11.69 -14.38 -15.75
C ARG A 93 13.19 -14.19 -15.81
N ILE A 94 13.90 -14.37 -14.69
CA ILE A 94 15.36 -14.29 -14.65
C ILE A 94 15.98 -15.37 -15.54
N ASN A 95 15.54 -16.63 -15.42
CA ASN A 95 16.08 -17.72 -16.24
C ASN A 95 15.86 -17.48 -17.75
N ASN A 96 14.72 -16.92 -18.14
CA ASN A 96 14.42 -16.57 -19.53
C ASN A 96 15.27 -15.40 -20.02
N ALA A 97 15.53 -14.40 -19.16
CA ALA A 97 16.42 -13.31 -19.49
C ALA A 97 17.87 -13.79 -19.68
N THR A 98 18.30 -14.77 -18.88
CA THR A 98 19.67 -15.29 -18.88
C THR A 98 19.79 -16.54 -19.76
N GLU A 99 19.96 -16.36 -21.07
CA GLU A 99 20.25 -17.47 -21.99
C GLU A 99 21.53 -18.25 -21.60
N LYS A 100 21.56 -19.55 -21.91
CA LYS A 100 22.75 -20.40 -21.74
C LYS A 100 23.89 -19.84 -22.62
N GLY A 101 24.98 -19.39 -21.99
CA GLY A 101 26.17 -18.85 -22.66
C GLY A 101 26.42 -17.36 -22.44
N SER A 102 25.51 -16.65 -21.75
CA SER A 102 25.70 -15.26 -21.35
C SER A 102 26.94 -15.09 -20.45
N THR A 103 27.75 -14.06 -20.70
CA THR A 103 28.76 -13.60 -19.75
C THR A 103 28.10 -13.15 -18.44
N LEU A 104 28.86 -13.18 -17.34
CA LEU A 104 28.37 -12.72 -16.03
C LEU A 104 27.88 -11.27 -16.07
N THR A 105 28.57 -10.41 -16.81
CA THR A 105 28.19 -8.99 -16.99
C THR A 105 26.84 -8.83 -17.69
N ALA A 106 26.64 -9.51 -18.83
CA ALA A 106 25.37 -9.44 -19.57
C ALA A 106 24.20 -10.05 -18.76
N LYS A 107 24.50 -11.03 -17.90
CA LYS A 107 23.53 -11.63 -17.00
C LYS A 107 23.06 -10.63 -15.93
N ASN A 108 24.00 -9.92 -15.30
CA ASN A 108 23.71 -8.94 -14.27
C ASN A 108 22.97 -7.72 -14.83
N GLU A 109 23.34 -7.27 -16.03
CA GLU A 109 22.66 -6.16 -16.72
C GLU A 109 21.19 -6.50 -16.99
N LYS A 110 20.92 -7.68 -17.56
CA LYS A 110 19.54 -8.16 -17.79
C LYS A 110 18.73 -8.32 -16.50
N CYS A 111 19.37 -8.76 -15.42
CA CYS A 111 18.72 -8.79 -14.11
C CYS A 111 18.36 -7.38 -13.63
N GLY A 112 19.30 -6.44 -13.72
CA GLY A 112 19.07 -5.03 -13.36
C GLY A 112 17.96 -4.39 -14.19
N ASP A 113 17.85 -4.76 -15.47
CA ASP A 113 16.77 -4.29 -16.34
C ASP A 113 15.43 -4.86 -15.90
N TYR A 114 15.30 -6.18 -15.74
CA TYR A 114 14.08 -6.81 -15.23
C TYR A 114 13.62 -6.21 -13.90
N VAL A 115 14.56 -6.01 -12.97
CA VAL A 115 14.26 -5.46 -11.64
C VAL A 115 13.71 -4.03 -11.76
N ARG A 116 14.36 -3.16 -12.54
CA ARG A 116 13.97 -1.76 -12.69
C ARG A 116 12.73 -1.55 -13.56
N SER A 117 12.54 -2.36 -14.60
CA SER A 117 11.44 -2.21 -15.57
C SER A 117 10.16 -2.92 -15.15
N GLU A 118 10.26 -4.03 -14.40
CA GLU A 118 9.11 -4.87 -14.05
C GLU A 118 8.93 -4.97 -12.53
N LEU A 119 9.92 -5.45 -11.79
CA LEU A 119 9.72 -5.83 -10.39
C LEU A 119 9.44 -4.61 -9.50
N TYR A 120 10.29 -3.59 -9.53
CA TYR A 120 10.14 -2.39 -8.70
C TYR A 120 8.88 -1.59 -9.00
N PRO A 121 8.49 -1.33 -10.26
CA PRO A 121 7.20 -0.71 -10.54
C PRO A 121 6.02 -1.46 -9.91
N ASN A 122 6.00 -2.80 -9.99
CA ASN A 122 4.95 -3.61 -9.39
C ASN A 122 4.89 -3.46 -7.85
N TRP A 123 6.05 -3.47 -7.19
CA TRP A 123 6.12 -3.25 -5.74
C TRP A 123 5.65 -1.86 -5.34
N ILE A 124 5.95 -0.83 -6.14
CA ILE A 124 5.44 0.52 -5.93
C ILE A 124 3.91 0.55 -6.05
N GLU A 125 3.34 -0.03 -7.11
CA GLU A 125 1.88 -0.01 -7.29
C GLU A 125 1.14 -0.73 -6.16
N ARG A 126 1.65 -1.86 -5.66
CA ARG A 126 1.09 -2.52 -4.47
C ARG A 126 1.18 -1.64 -3.22
N SER A 127 2.34 -1.00 -3.01
CA SER A 127 2.56 -0.13 -1.85
C SER A 127 1.55 1.01 -1.83
N LYS A 128 1.28 1.65 -2.99
CA LYS A 128 0.29 2.74 -3.07
C LYS A 128 -1.10 2.31 -2.60
N VAL A 129 -1.57 1.12 -2.97
CA VAL A 129 -2.89 0.62 -2.55
C VAL A 129 -2.94 0.43 -1.03
N ILE A 130 -1.90 -0.19 -0.46
CA ILE A 130 -1.81 -0.45 0.98
C ILE A 130 -1.67 0.87 1.76
N ASP A 131 -0.82 1.77 1.28
CA ASP A 131 -0.59 3.09 1.90
C ASP A 131 -1.82 4.00 1.80
N PHE A 132 -2.61 3.89 0.73
CA PHE A 132 -3.90 4.57 0.63
C PHE A 132 -4.83 4.11 1.76
N CYS A 133 -5.06 2.80 1.90
CA CYS A 133 -5.93 2.30 2.97
C CYS A 133 -5.40 2.57 4.38
N LYS A 134 -4.08 2.65 4.54
CA LYS A 134 -3.45 3.11 5.80
C LYS A 134 -3.82 4.56 6.12
N ARG A 135 -3.70 5.47 5.15
CA ARG A 135 -4.08 6.89 5.34
C ARG A 135 -5.57 7.02 5.66
N GLU A 136 -6.42 6.30 4.93
CA GLU A 136 -7.87 6.28 5.18
C GLU A 136 -8.21 5.76 6.59
N ALA A 137 -7.46 4.78 7.10
CA ALA A 137 -7.64 4.30 8.46
C ALA A 137 -7.19 5.33 9.51
N ASP A 138 -6.11 6.06 9.24
CA ASP A 138 -5.60 7.12 10.12
C ASP A 138 -6.60 8.31 10.16
N GLU A 139 -7.15 8.71 9.01
CA GLU A 139 -8.21 9.73 8.90
C GLU A 139 -9.50 9.28 9.60
N MET A 140 -9.95 8.05 9.35
CA MET A 140 -11.12 7.48 10.03
C MET A 140 -10.92 7.48 11.55
N LYS A 141 -9.70 7.22 12.04
CA LYS A 141 -9.42 7.27 13.47
C LYS A 141 -9.54 8.68 14.03
N GLN A 142 -9.04 9.70 13.32
CA GLN A 142 -9.17 11.09 13.71
C GLN A 142 -10.65 11.51 13.77
N GLU A 143 -11.43 11.20 12.74
CA GLU A 143 -12.88 11.48 12.71
C GLU A 143 -13.63 10.82 13.88
N LEU A 144 -13.30 9.56 14.21
CA LEU A 144 -13.92 8.85 15.33
C LEU A 144 -13.48 9.40 16.69
N ASP A 145 -12.22 9.77 16.85
CA ASP A 145 -11.72 10.37 18.10
C ASP A 145 -12.33 11.77 18.29
N GLU A 146 -12.47 12.57 17.24
CA GLU A 146 -13.16 13.86 17.29
C GLU A 146 -14.65 13.70 17.63
N LYS A 147 -15.33 12.71 17.04
CA LYS A 147 -16.76 12.45 17.28
C LYS A 147 -17.04 11.89 18.68
N TYR A 148 -16.13 11.08 19.24
CA TYR A 148 -16.41 10.28 20.44
C TYR A 148 -15.46 10.48 21.65
N LYS A 149 -14.23 10.98 21.49
CA LYS A 149 -13.29 11.22 22.62
C LYS A 149 -13.34 12.63 23.17
N ASN A 150 -13.64 13.62 22.33
CA ASN A 150 -13.82 14.99 22.81
C ASN A 150 -15.16 15.06 23.52
N GLY A 151 -15.15 14.82 24.83
CA GLY A 151 -16.23 15.15 25.74
C GLY A 151 -16.47 16.66 25.83
N THR A 152 -16.64 17.34 24.69
CA THR A 152 -17.38 18.58 24.64
C THR A 152 -18.78 18.26 25.11
N VAL A 153 -19.00 18.59 26.37
CA VAL A 153 -20.24 18.70 27.16
C VAL A 153 -21.34 19.52 26.44
N ASN A 154 -21.17 19.88 25.17
CA ASN A 154 -22.13 20.60 24.35
C ASN A 154 -22.12 20.03 22.92
N SER A 155 -22.87 18.95 22.67
CA SER A 155 -23.84 18.81 21.55
C SER A 155 -24.10 17.38 21.04
N HIS A 156 -23.33 16.34 21.41
CA HIS A 156 -23.49 14.99 20.84
C HIS A 156 -23.38 13.78 21.76
N GLU A 157 -23.05 13.92 23.05
CA GLU A 157 -23.75 13.06 24.01
C GLU A 157 -25.20 13.50 23.85
N PRO A 158 -26.12 12.66 23.32
CA PRO A 158 -27.48 13.12 23.18
C PRO A 158 -27.86 13.61 24.58
N GLN A 159 -28.51 14.77 24.68
CA GLN A 159 -29.32 15.04 25.87
C GLN A 159 -30.43 13.99 25.82
N LEU A 160 -30.05 12.76 26.16
CA LEU A 160 -30.73 11.52 25.88
C LEU A 160 -31.70 11.45 27.02
N ASN A 161 -32.80 12.17 26.84
CA ASN A 161 -33.87 12.19 27.80
C ASN A 161 -34.39 10.76 27.82
N THR A 162 -33.90 9.96 28.77
CA THR A 162 -34.20 8.53 28.92
C THR A 162 -35.69 8.26 29.11
N ARG A 163 -36.50 9.31 29.35
CA ARG A 163 -37.97 9.24 29.32
C ARG A 163 -38.56 9.13 27.90
N LEU A 164 -37.86 9.61 26.88
CA LEU A 164 -38.29 9.59 25.47
C LEU A 164 -37.82 8.33 24.75
N ASP A 165 -36.57 7.90 25.01
CA ASP A 165 -36.02 6.67 24.45
C ASP A 165 -35.11 5.95 25.48
N PRO A 166 -35.61 4.87 26.11
CA PRO A 166 -34.84 4.07 27.07
C PRO A 166 -33.64 3.33 26.44
N TYR A 167 -33.57 3.22 25.11
CA TYR A 167 -32.54 2.44 24.40
C TYR A 167 -31.49 3.30 23.71
N ALA A 168 -31.68 4.61 23.60
CA ALA A 168 -30.78 5.44 22.80
C ALA A 168 -29.32 5.46 23.31
N GLU A 169 -29.05 5.27 24.61
CA GLU A 169 -27.66 5.13 25.11
C GLU A 169 -27.01 3.84 24.61
N ARG A 170 -27.75 2.72 24.65
CA ARG A 170 -27.29 1.42 24.15
C ARG A 170 -27.03 1.50 22.65
N ASP A 171 -27.94 2.10 21.91
CA ASP A 171 -27.87 2.16 20.45
C ASP A 171 -26.71 3.08 20.01
N TRP A 172 -26.46 4.19 20.73
CA TRP A 172 -25.29 5.04 20.51
C TRP A 172 -23.96 4.30 20.76
N LYS A 173 -23.85 3.56 21.87
CA LYS A 173 -22.68 2.72 22.16
C LYS A 173 -22.46 1.66 21.08
N PHE A 174 -23.54 1.01 20.63
CA PHE A 174 -23.46 0.02 19.57
C PHE A 174 -22.97 0.61 18.23
N GLU A 175 -23.44 1.81 17.87
CA GLU A 175 -22.96 2.52 16.68
C GLU A 175 -21.47 2.85 16.81
N GLN A 176 -21.06 3.43 17.95
CA GLN A 176 -19.65 3.74 18.23
C GLN A 176 -18.77 2.50 18.09
N GLU A 177 -19.14 1.40 18.74
CA GLU A 177 -18.41 0.13 18.66
C GLU A 177 -18.37 -0.45 17.24
N ALA A 178 -19.45 -0.34 16.47
CA ALA A 178 -19.48 -0.77 15.07
C ALA A 178 -18.48 0.02 14.21
N LYS A 179 -18.39 1.34 14.39
CA LYS A 179 -17.43 2.18 13.65
C LYS A 179 -15.98 1.89 14.03
N TYR A 180 -15.69 1.76 15.33
CA TYR A 180 -14.34 1.37 15.75
C TYR A 180 -13.96 -0.05 15.32
N ARG A 181 -14.93 -0.97 15.17
CA ARG A 181 -14.70 -2.30 14.57
C ARG A 181 -14.30 -2.21 13.10
N GLN A 182 -14.96 -1.36 12.31
CA GLN A 182 -14.58 -1.13 10.91
C GLN A 182 -13.15 -0.60 10.80
N TRP A 183 -12.80 0.42 11.58
CA TRP A 183 -11.45 0.97 11.65
C TRP A 183 -10.40 -0.11 11.99
N LYS A 184 -10.64 -0.92 13.03
CA LYS A 184 -9.76 -2.04 13.39
C LYS A 184 -9.60 -3.06 12.26
N GLY A 185 -10.68 -3.33 11.52
CA GLY A 185 -10.66 -4.21 10.36
C GLY A 185 -9.67 -3.73 9.29
N ILE A 186 -9.71 -2.43 8.96
CA ILE A 186 -8.78 -1.83 8.00
C ILE A 186 -7.34 -1.91 8.52
N CYS A 187 -7.10 -1.56 9.80
CA CYS A 187 -5.75 -1.65 10.36
C CYS A 187 -5.18 -3.07 10.30
N SER A 188 -5.97 -4.09 10.66
CA SER A 188 -5.55 -5.50 10.56
C SER A 188 -5.24 -5.89 9.11
N TRP A 189 -6.06 -5.45 8.16
CA TRP A 189 -5.83 -5.70 6.74
C TRP A 189 -4.53 -5.05 6.23
N VAL A 190 -4.28 -3.79 6.62
CA VAL A 190 -3.04 -3.06 6.29
C VAL A 190 -1.82 -3.76 6.88
N GLN A 191 -1.85 -4.12 8.17
CA GLN A 191 -0.76 -4.82 8.83
C GLN A 191 -0.42 -6.14 8.15
N ASN A 192 -1.45 -6.96 7.85
CA ASN A 192 -1.27 -8.23 7.17
C ASN A 192 -0.61 -8.04 5.79
N ASN A 193 -1.11 -7.08 5.00
CA ASN A 193 -0.53 -6.82 3.68
C ASN A 193 0.90 -6.28 3.76
N LEU A 194 1.24 -5.43 4.74
CA LEU A 194 2.63 -5.00 4.95
C LEU A 194 3.56 -6.17 5.31
N GLN A 195 3.10 -7.12 6.11
CA GLN A 195 3.85 -8.34 6.42
C GLN A 195 4.05 -9.21 5.19
N ILE A 196 3.00 -9.41 4.38
CA ILE A 196 3.09 -10.15 3.12
C ILE A 196 4.09 -9.48 2.17
N GLU A 197 4.03 -8.15 2.00
CA GLU A 197 4.96 -7.44 1.13
C GLU A 197 6.41 -7.54 1.63
N SER A 198 6.64 -7.51 2.94
CA SER A 198 7.98 -7.75 3.52
C SER A 198 8.51 -9.13 3.13
N ILE A 199 7.71 -10.18 3.36
CA ILE A 199 8.09 -11.57 3.02
C ILE A 199 8.39 -11.72 1.53
N LEU A 200 7.54 -11.16 0.66
CA LEU A 200 7.73 -11.25 -0.78
C LEU A 200 9.00 -10.54 -1.24
N ARG A 201 9.25 -9.34 -0.74
CA ARG A 201 10.46 -8.56 -1.06
C ARG A 201 11.72 -9.28 -0.64
N THR A 202 11.78 -9.80 0.59
CA THR A 202 12.93 -10.55 1.10
C THR A 202 13.13 -11.86 0.32
N THR A 203 12.04 -12.54 -0.04
CA THR A 203 12.10 -13.75 -0.87
C THR A 203 12.64 -13.46 -2.27
N SER A 204 12.13 -12.40 -2.91
CA SER A 204 12.57 -11.96 -4.23
C SER A 204 14.03 -11.51 -4.22
N GLU A 205 14.48 -10.77 -3.20
CA GLU A 205 15.89 -10.41 -3.00
C GLU A 205 16.77 -11.67 -2.86
N SER A 206 16.37 -12.65 -2.07
CA SER A 206 17.10 -13.92 -1.93
C SER A 206 17.27 -14.64 -3.28
N ILE A 207 16.23 -14.62 -4.11
CA ILE A 207 16.28 -15.20 -5.47
C ILE A 207 17.25 -14.40 -6.35
N LEU A 208 17.17 -13.07 -6.32
CA LEU A 208 18.04 -12.18 -7.10
C LEU A 208 19.50 -12.33 -6.68
N ASN A 209 19.80 -12.38 -5.38
CA ASN A 209 21.15 -12.62 -4.87
C ASN A 209 21.72 -13.96 -5.33
N THR A 210 20.86 -14.99 -5.43
CA THR A 210 21.29 -16.33 -5.89
C THR A 210 21.48 -16.39 -7.41
N LYS A 211 20.65 -15.68 -8.17
CA LYS A 211 20.55 -15.84 -9.62
C LYS A 211 21.20 -14.73 -10.42
N CYS A 212 21.41 -13.58 -9.85
CA CYS A 212 21.96 -12.39 -10.50
C CYS A 212 23.30 -12.06 -9.85
N ASP A 213 23.32 -11.05 -8.98
CA ASP A 213 24.49 -10.62 -8.22
C ASP A 213 24.22 -10.70 -6.72
N ALA A 214 25.06 -11.43 -5.99
CA ALA A 214 24.95 -11.63 -4.54
C ALA A 214 25.43 -10.41 -3.72
N ASN A 215 26.17 -9.49 -4.33
CA ASN A 215 26.68 -8.29 -3.65
C ASN A 215 25.72 -7.09 -3.79
N GLN A 216 24.73 -7.18 -4.68
CA GLN A 216 23.76 -6.13 -4.89
C GLN A 216 22.74 -6.09 -3.75
N LYS A 217 22.39 -4.89 -3.28
CA LYS A 217 21.42 -4.69 -2.21
C LYS A 217 20.07 -4.26 -2.77
N TYR A 218 19.34 -5.20 -3.35
CA TYR A 218 18.12 -4.90 -4.10
C TYR A 218 17.03 -4.19 -3.27
N LEU A 219 16.94 -4.41 -1.96
CA LEU A 219 15.98 -3.68 -1.13
C LEU A 219 16.38 -2.22 -0.84
N ASP A 220 17.69 -1.96 -0.70
CA ASP A 220 18.21 -0.60 -0.56
C ASP A 220 18.00 0.18 -1.87
N ASP A 221 18.32 -0.46 -3.01
CA ASP A 221 18.11 0.12 -4.34
C ASP A 221 16.63 0.41 -4.60
N PHE A 222 15.73 -0.49 -4.18
CA PHE A 222 14.29 -0.27 -4.27
C PHE A 222 13.85 0.96 -3.48
N THR A 223 14.44 1.16 -2.31
CA THR A 223 14.16 2.32 -1.45
C THR A 223 14.60 3.61 -2.14
N GLU A 224 15.78 3.63 -2.76
CA GLU A 224 16.26 4.77 -3.54
C GLU A 224 15.40 5.02 -4.79
N TYR A 225 15.10 3.96 -5.54
CA TYR A 225 14.23 4.00 -6.71
C TYR A 225 12.85 4.61 -6.37
N SER A 226 12.25 4.19 -5.26
CA SER A 226 10.95 4.69 -4.81
C SER A 226 10.99 6.19 -4.49
N LYS A 227 12.08 6.69 -3.88
CA LYS A 227 12.27 8.12 -3.61
C LYS A 227 12.39 8.94 -4.88
N HIS A 228 13.14 8.46 -5.88
CA HIS A 228 13.26 9.15 -7.17
C HIS A 228 11.93 9.25 -7.93
N ILE A 229 11.13 8.18 -7.89
CA ILE A 229 9.79 8.19 -8.49
C ILE A 229 8.86 9.20 -7.78
N GLN A 230 9.02 9.41 -6.47
CA GLN A 230 8.27 10.44 -5.75
C GLN A 230 8.68 11.86 -6.18
N GLN A 231 9.99 12.16 -6.20
CA GLN A 231 10.52 13.48 -6.56
C GLN A 231 10.19 13.89 -8.01
N SER A 232 10.22 12.92 -8.93
CA SER A 232 9.86 13.17 -10.34
C SER A 232 8.38 13.51 -10.52
N LYS A 233 7.48 13.05 -9.64
CA LYS A 233 6.07 13.44 -9.68
C LYS A 233 5.83 14.84 -9.14
N GLU A 234 6.52 15.20 -8.06
CA GLU A 234 6.39 16.52 -7.42
C GLU A 234 6.89 17.66 -8.34
N SER A 235 8.00 17.43 -9.06
CA SER A 235 8.55 18.38 -10.03
C SER A 235 7.65 18.58 -11.27
N ASN A 236 7.02 17.51 -11.76
CA ASN A 236 6.09 17.60 -12.89
C ASN A 236 4.79 18.32 -12.53
N LEU A 237 4.34 18.24 -11.27
CA LEU A 237 3.14 18.93 -10.80
C LEU A 237 3.37 20.45 -10.66
N GLN A 238 4.54 20.87 -10.18
CA GLN A 238 4.91 22.30 -10.09
C GLN A 238 5.06 22.98 -11.47
N ALA A 239 5.43 22.22 -12.50
CA ALA A 239 5.48 22.72 -13.87
C ALA A 239 4.08 22.92 -14.48
N ALA A 240 3.09 22.12 -14.06
CA ALA A 240 1.71 22.20 -14.55
C ALA A 240 0.91 23.37 -13.96
N ASP A 241 1.20 23.78 -12.72
CA ASP A 241 0.58 24.96 -12.08
C ASP A 241 1.19 26.31 -12.53
N SER A 242 2.27 26.27 -13.33
CA SER A 242 2.98 27.47 -13.82
C SER A 242 2.72 27.77 -15.30
N SER A 243 1.82 27.03 -15.96
CA SER A 243 1.36 27.23 -17.35
C SER A 243 -0.13 27.53 -17.40
#